data_AF-A0A2S0LBA4-F1
#
_entry.id   AF-A0A2S0LBA4-F1
#
_cell.length_a   1.000
_cell.length_b   1.000
_cell.length_c   1.000
_cell.angle_alpha   90.00
_cell.angle_beta   90.00
_cell.angle_gamma   90.00
#
_symmetry.space_group_name_H-M   'P 1'
#
loop_
_entity.id
_entity.type
_entity.pdbx_description
1 polymer ?
#
loop_
_entity_poly.entity_id
_entity_poly.type
_entity_poly.pdbx_seq_one_letter_code
_entity_poly.pdbx_strand_id
1 'polypeptide(L)'
;MNDFVPNIKVPESFKAFLNTIETEIATIPEKGSLSWGCWMCEELWQQSQLQIHQFFKENEIKLFKNILSYLWQIVDGKATKTLHSLLDYYQTLQTVDTLHLDLPDPDERVVYELVASLKSMLQYAIDPENNCALQLSKAVISVIDTRLQIEDKDIYTPEGFADAALQNELKAQLYMVWMLQKYKHIKSFDKHLFRNGNFPKLNREKVIAIVEAYRQNYPSLQKDALTHLQFTPSWDIEGLVWILTSEYELFGELREYWYVVSDKTAQVAYLFNEYGDKNLHIIPPKPKKKKRIHGVRTIDY
;
A
#
# COMPACT_ATOMS: atom_id res chain seq x y z
N MET A 1 19.23 4.46 -9.37
CA MET A 1 18.91 4.31 -7.93
C MET A 1 18.70 2.85 -7.63
N ASN A 2 19.30 2.32 -6.56
CA ASN A 2 19.04 0.95 -6.11
C ASN A 2 17.68 0.92 -5.38
N ASP A 3 16.69 0.25 -5.97
CA ASP A 3 15.43 -0.04 -5.30
C ASP A 3 15.62 -1.30 -4.44
N PHE A 4 16.22 -1.07 -3.29
CA PHE A 4 16.30 -2.04 -2.21
C PHE A 4 14.99 -2.00 -1.44
N VAL A 5 14.18 -3.06 -1.58
CA VAL A 5 13.10 -3.34 -0.63
C VAL A 5 13.74 -4.06 0.56
N PRO A 6 13.74 -3.46 1.75
CA PRO A 6 14.40 -4.05 2.91
C PRO A 6 13.64 -5.27 3.38
N ASN A 7 14.38 -6.31 3.80
CA ASN A 7 13.80 -7.36 4.61
C ASN A 7 13.67 -6.86 6.06
N ILE A 8 12.58 -6.14 6.32
CA ILE A 8 12.33 -5.53 7.63
C ILE A 8 12.05 -6.63 8.66
N LYS A 9 12.83 -6.58 9.75
CA LYS A 9 12.60 -7.38 10.95
C LYS A 9 11.95 -6.50 12.02
N VAL A 10 10.95 -7.06 12.70
CA VAL A 10 10.37 -6.42 13.88
C VAL A 10 11.43 -6.44 15.00
N PRO A 11 11.61 -5.33 15.76
CA PRO A 11 12.50 -5.30 16.92
C PRO A 11 12.15 -6.37 17.97
N GLU A 12 13.12 -6.72 18.82
CA GLU A 12 13.01 -7.88 19.73
C GLU A 12 12.06 -7.68 20.93
N SER A 13 11.52 -6.48 21.13
CA SER A 13 10.55 -6.18 22.19
C SER A 13 9.66 -5.01 21.82
N PHE A 14 8.52 -4.88 22.49
CA PHE A 14 7.60 -3.78 22.26
C PHE A 14 8.22 -2.41 22.57
N LYS A 15 9.04 -2.32 23.62
CA LYS A 15 9.79 -1.09 23.95
C LYS A 15 10.78 -0.72 22.84
N ALA A 16 11.50 -1.70 22.31
CA ALA A 16 12.41 -1.47 21.20
C ALA A 16 11.66 -1.02 19.94
N PHE A 17 10.51 -1.64 19.66
CA PHE A 17 9.62 -1.22 18.57
C PHE A 17 9.19 0.24 18.71
N LEU A 18 8.70 0.65 19.89
CA LEU A 18 8.23 2.02 20.10
C LEU A 18 9.33 3.05 19.85
N ASN A 19 10.55 2.80 20.32
CA ASN A 19 11.69 3.68 20.07
C ASN A 19 12.04 3.75 18.57
N THR A 20 12.02 2.60 17.89
CA THR A 20 12.29 2.51 16.45
C THR A 20 11.22 3.27 15.66
N ILE A 21 9.94 2.96 15.87
CA ILE A 21 8.86 3.54 15.08
C ILE A 21 8.73 5.04 15.32
N GLU A 22 8.94 5.54 16.55
CA GLU A 22 8.97 6.98 16.84
C GLU A 22 10.06 7.69 16.03
N THR A 23 11.26 7.12 16.02
CA THR A 23 12.40 7.66 15.26
C THR A 23 12.12 7.63 13.76
N GLU A 24 11.66 6.50 13.24
CA GLU A 24 11.43 6.30 11.81
C GLU A 24 10.26 7.18 11.30
N ILE A 25 9.15 7.27 12.04
CA ILE A 25 8.01 8.14 11.69
C ILE A 25 8.44 9.61 11.62
N ALA A 26 9.31 10.07 12.52
CA ALA A 26 9.78 11.45 12.53
C ALA A 26 10.56 11.84 11.26
N THR A 27 11.03 10.86 10.49
CA THR A 27 11.73 11.08 9.21
C THR A 27 10.80 11.05 7.98
N ILE A 28 9.50 10.76 8.17
CA ILE A 28 8.53 10.79 7.08
C ILE A 28 8.42 12.23 6.53
N PRO A 29 8.50 12.43 5.21
CA PRO A 29 8.30 13.75 4.62
C PRO A 29 6.92 14.31 4.92
N GLU A 30 6.77 15.64 4.98
CA GLU A 30 5.49 16.32 5.28
C GLU A 30 4.30 15.79 4.47
N LYS A 31 4.48 15.57 3.16
CA LYS A 31 3.45 15.01 2.28
C LYS A 31 3.03 13.57 2.65
N GLY A 32 3.93 12.82 3.27
CA GLY A 32 3.71 11.45 3.72
C GLY A 32 2.98 11.37 5.05
N SER A 33 3.05 12.39 5.90
CA SER A 33 2.41 12.38 7.23
C SER A 33 0.88 12.31 7.16
N LEU A 34 0.26 13.03 6.23
CA LEU A 34 -1.19 12.90 6.01
C LEU A 34 -1.55 11.50 5.49
N SER A 35 -0.70 10.93 4.62
CA SER A 35 -0.89 9.57 4.09
C SER A 35 -0.80 8.51 5.20
N TRP A 36 0.20 8.64 6.09
CA TRP A 36 0.38 7.79 7.26
C TRP A 36 -0.87 7.75 8.12
N GLY A 37 -1.41 8.91 8.48
CA GLY A 37 -2.56 8.95 9.36
C GLY A 37 -3.85 8.51 8.70
N CYS A 38 -4.04 8.76 7.40
CA CYS A 38 -5.17 8.19 6.66
C CYS A 38 -5.08 6.66 6.62
N TRP A 39 -3.88 6.10 6.43
CA TRP A 39 -3.65 4.65 6.43
C TRP A 39 -3.89 3.99 7.80
N MET A 40 -3.63 4.71 8.90
CA MET A 40 -3.99 4.25 10.25
C MET A 40 -5.49 4.29 10.50
N CYS A 41 -6.14 5.41 10.18
CA CYS A 41 -7.59 5.54 10.33
C CYS A 41 -8.36 4.54 9.45
N GLU A 42 -7.84 4.18 8.27
CA GLU A 42 -8.45 3.17 7.40
C GLU A 42 -8.46 1.78 8.06
N GLU A 43 -7.39 1.42 8.78
CA GLU A 43 -7.33 0.15 9.51
C GLU A 43 -8.34 0.10 10.65
N LEU A 44 -8.41 1.15 11.47
CA LEU A 44 -9.41 1.28 12.53
C LEU A 44 -10.84 1.27 11.98
N TRP A 45 -11.06 1.94 10.83
CA TRP A 45 -12.34 1.93 10.14
C TRP A 45 -12.73 0.53 9.67
N GLN A 46 -11.80 -0.22 9.08
CA GLN A 46 -12.02 -1.60 8.64
C GLN A 46 -12.36 -2.52 9.82
N GLN A 47 -11.58 -2.45 10.90
CA GLN A 47 -11.79 -3.30 12.07
C GLN A 47 -13.05 -2.97 12.87
N SER A 48 -13.60 -1.75 12.73
CA SER A 48 -14.83 -1.33 13.43
C SER A 48 -16.13 -1.64 12.69
N GLN A 49 -16.08 -2.05 11.41
CA GLN A 49 -17.28 -2.17 10.57
C GLN A 49 -18.38 -3.09 11.14
N LEU A 50 -18.01 -4.14 11.87
CA LEU A 50 -18.96 -5.14 12.36
C LEU A 50 -19.78 -4.66 13.56
N GLN A 51 -19.20 -3.77 14.36
CA GLN A 51 -19.71 -3.40 15.68
C GLN A 51 -20.11 -1.93 15.78
N ILE A 52 -19.65 -1.06 14.86
CA ILE A 52 -19.84 0.40 14.98
C ILE A 52 -21.32 0.83 15.05
N HIS A 53 -22.21 0.09 14.39
CA HIS A 53 -23.67 0.34 14.42
C HIS A 53 -24.33 0.04 15.78
N GLN A 54 -23.64 -0.67 16.67
CA GLN A 54 -24.13 -0.94 18.03
C GLN A 54 -23.94 0.28 18.94
N PHE A 55 -22.95 1.13 18.65
CA PHE A 55 -22.53 2.23 19.53
C PHE A 55 -22.88 3.61 18.96
N PHE A 56 -22.93 3.76 17.63
CA PHE A 56 -23.14 5.05 16.99
C PHE A 56 -24.35 5.05 16.06
N LYS A 57 -24.96 6.23 15.91
CA LYS A 57 -26.07 6.43 14.98
C LYS A 57 -25.55 6.56 13.55
N GLU A 58 -26.42 6.25 12.57
CA GLU A 58 -26.08 6.32 11.14
C GLU A 58 -25.48 7.65 10.69
N ASN A 59 -25.93 8.78 11.26
CA ASN A 59 -25.39 10.10 10.93
C ASN A 59 -23.95 10.29 11.43
N GLU A 60 -23.60 9.72 12.59
CA GLU A 60 -22.25 9.76 13.16
C GLU A 60 -21.31 8.83 12.38
N ILE A 61 -21.79 7.62 12.05
CA ILE A 61 -21.04 6.67 11.22
C ILE A 61 -20.74 7.28 9.84
N LYS A 62 -21.74 7.94 9.24
CA LYS A 62 -21.58 8.68 7.98
C LYS A 62 -20.58 9.82 8.12
N LEU A 63 -20.58 10.53 9.25
CA LEU A 63 -19.60 11.58 9.54
C LEU A 63 -18.18 11.01 9.54
N PHE A 64 -17.92 9.90 10.24
CA PHE A 64 -16.59 9.27 10.29
C PHE A 64 -16.09 8.90 8.89
N LYS A 65 -16.95 8.26 8.09
CA LYS A 65 -16.65 7.88 6.71
C LYS A 65 -16.39 9.10 5.82
N ASN A 66 -17.18 10.16 5.97
CA ASN A 66 -17.00 11.39 5.20
C ASN A 66 -15.68 12.08 5.52
N ILE A 67 -15.29 12.12 6.79
CA ILE A 67 -14.01 12.68 7.24
C ILE A 67 -12.87 11.88 6.61
N LEU A 68 -12.85 10.56 6.79
CA LEU A 68 -11.80 9.70 6.24
C LEU A 68 -11.71 9.81 4.71
N SER A 69 -12.86 9.82 4.02
CA SER A 69 -12.92 10.02 2.57
C SER A 69 -12.39 11.38 2.15
N TYR A 70 -12.70 12.45 2.88
CA TYR A 70 -12.23 13.80 2.57
C TYR A 70 -10.72 13.91 2.75
N LEU A 71 -10.17 13.35 3.83
CA LEU A 71 -8.72 13.31 4.05
C LEU A 71 -7.99 12.56 2.92
N TRP A 72 -8.52 11.40 2.49
CA TRP A 72 -7.98 10.68 1.33
C TRP A 72 -8.09 11.47 0.03
N GLN A 73 -9.17 12.24 -0.19
CA GLN A 73 -9.29 13.10 -1.36
C GLN A 73 -8.26 14.23 -1.37
N ILE A 74 -7.88 14.76 -0.20
CA ILE A 74 -6.77 15.71 -0.07
C ILE A 74 -5.45 15.04 -0.46
N VAL A 75 -5.18 13.84 0.08
CA VAL A 75 -3.98 13.04 -0.25
C VAL A 75 -3.89 12.75 -1.76
N ASP A 76 -5.02 12.40 -2.38
CA ASP A 76 -5.10 12.13 -3.82
C ASP A 76 -4.98 13.39 -4.70
N GLY A 77 -5.00 14.59 -4.11
CA GLY A 77 -5.08 15.87 -4.83
C GLY A 77 -6.42 16.11 -5.54
N LYS A 78 -7.48 15.38 -5.15
CA LYS A 78 -8.85 15.50 -5.68
C LYS A 78 -9.69 16.55 -4.95
N ALA A 79 -9.30 16.92 -3.73
CA ALA A 79 -9.93 17.96 -2.95
C ALA A 79 -8.90 18.99 -2.49
N THR A 80 -9.27 20.27 -2.54
CA THR A 80 -8.48 21.33 -1.93
C THR A 80 -8.69 21.30 -0.42
N LYS A 81 -7.59 21.30 0.33
CA LYS A 81 -7.58 21.47 1.77
C LYS A 81 -8.12 22.86 2.12
N THR A 82 -9.32 22.95 2.70
CA THR A 82 -9.91 24.22 3.15
C THR A 82 -10.10 24.24 4.65
N LEU A 83 -9.64 25.31 5.30
CA LEU A 83 -9.77 25.49 6.75
C LEU A 83 -11.22 25.39 7.22
N HIS A 84 -12.17 25.97 6.47
CA HIS A 84 -13.59 25.94 6.81
C HIS A 84 -14.13 24.50 6.92
N SER A 85 -13.96 23.67 5.89
CA SER A 85 -14.44 22.27 5.91
C SER A 85 -13.75 21.43 6.99
N LEU A 86 -12.45 21.64 7.22
CA LEU A 86 -11.73 20.93 8.28
C LEU A 86 -12.26 21.31 9.67
N LEU A 87 -12.51 22.59 9.93
CA LEU A 87 -13.08 23.07 11.18
C LEU A 87 -14.52 22.58 11.38
N ASP A 88 -15.34 22.59 10.34
CA ASP A 88 -16.73 22.10 10.38
C ASP A 88 -16.77 20.61 10.76
N TYR A 89 -15.95 19.78 10.09
CA TYR A 89 -15.80 18.37 10.44
C TYR A 89 -15.28 18.18 11.87
N TYR A 90 -14.27 18.95 12.27
CA TYR A 90 -13.69 18.84 13.61
C TYR A 90 -14.71 19.20 14.69
N GLN A 91 -15.42 20.32 14.55
CA GLN A 91 -16.45 20.75 15.50
C GLN A 91 -17.60 19.74 15.59
N THR A 92 -18.07 19.23 14.46
CA THR A 92 -19.11 18.19 14.44
C THR A 92 -18.63 16.90 15.09
N LEU A 93 -17.38 16.48 14.85
CA LEU A 93 -16.81 15.28 15.46
C LEU A 93 -16.61 15.45 16.99
N GLN A 94 -16.40 16.67 17.48
CA GLN A 94 -16.30 16.94 18.93
C GLN A 94 -17.63 16.71 19.67
N THR A 95 -18.77 16.80 19.00
CA THR A 95 -20.08 16.56 19.65
C THR A 95 -20.43 15.07 19.80
N VAL A 96 -19.65 14.20 19.16
CA VAL A 96 -19.81 12.74 19.27
C VAL A 96 -19.33 12.28 20.64
N ASP A 97 -20.24 11.71 21.42
CA ASP A 97 -19.96 11.17 22.75
C ASP A 97 -19.29 9.80 22.63
N THR A 98 -18.19 9.60 23.34
CA THR A 98 -17.44 8.34 23.41
C THR A 98 -17.23 7.88 24.85
N LEU A 99 -17.83 8.56 25.84
CA LEU A 99 -17.63 8.26 27.27
C LEU A 99 -18.39 7.01 27.72
N HIS A 100 -19.36 6.56 26.94
CA HIS A 100 -20.13 5.35 27.19
C HIS A 100 -19.38 4.07 26.78
N LEU A 101 -18.23 4.17 26.09
CA LEU A 101 -17.50 3.03 25.58
C LEU A 101 -16.64 2.37 26.68
N ASP A 102 -16.72 1.05 26.80
CA ASP A 102 -15.92 0.23 27.70
C ASP A 102 -14.56 -0.13 27.07
N LEU A 103 -13.52 0.66 27.38
CA LEU A 103 -12.21 0.51 26.72
C LEU A 103 -11.46 -0.82 26.95
N PRO A 104 -11.71 -1.58 28.03
CA PRO A 104 -11.29 -2.98 28.16
C PRO A 104 -11.97 -3.95 27.19
N ASP A 105 -13.07 -3.57 26.52
CA ASP A 105 -13.67 -4.35 25.43
C ASP A 105 -12.99 -3.99 24.08
N PRO A 106 -12.45 -4.97 23.33
CA PRO A 106 -11.77 -4.71 22.06
C PRO A 106 -12.64 -4.09 20.96
N ASP A 107 -13.92 -4.45 20.91
CA ASP A 107 -14.85 -3.98 19.90
C ASP A 107 -15.22 -2.52 20.17
N GLU A 108 -15.34 -2.13 21.43
CA GLU A 108 -15.53 -0.74 21.84
C GLU A 108 -14.24 0.08 21.72
N ARG A 109 -13.09 -0.52 22.07
CA ARG A 109 -11.76 0.08 21.94
C ARG A 109 -11.46 0.53 20.51
N VAL A 110 -11.73 -0.31 19.51
CA VAL A 110 -11.43 0.05 18.11
C VAL A 110 -12.28 1.21 17.61
N VAL A 111 -13.55 1.29 18.04
CA VAL A 111 -14.41 2.41 17.67
C VAL A 111 -13.98 3.70 18.38
N TYR A 112 -13.61 3.61 19.67
CA TYR A 112 -13.03 4.73 20.40
C TYR A 112 -11.77 5.26 19.70
N GLU A 113 -10.83 4.37 19.38
CA GLU A 113 -9.56 4.73 18.75
C GLU A 113 -9.76 5.29 17.35
N LEU A 114 -10.75 4.82 16.58
CA LEU A 114 -11.15 5.42 15.31
C LEU A 114 -11.56 6.88 15.49
N VAL A 115 -12.49 7.17 16.41
CA VAL A 115 -13.00 8.53 16.63
C VAL A 115 -11.89 9.45 17.13
N ALA A 116 -11.07 8.98 18.08
CA ALA A 116 -9.92 9.73 18.58
C ALA A 116 -8.89 10.02 17.47
N SER A 117 -8.59 9.02 16.63
CA SER A 117 -7.65 9.16 15.51
C SER A 117 -8.15 10.13 14.44
N LEU A 118 -9.45 10.10 14.12
CA LEU A 118 -10.06 11.09 13.21
C LEU A 118 -9.99 12.52 13.78
N LYS A 119 -10.19 12.70 15.10
CA LYS A 119 -10.02 14.00 15.78
C LYS A 119 -8.57 14.48 15.65
N SER A 120 -7.59 13.65 16.00
CA SER A 120 -6.17 13.98 15.89
C SER A 120 -5.76 14.30 14.44
N MET A 121 -6.29 13.57 13.46
CA MET A 121 -6.01 13.81 12.05
C MET A 121 -6.59 15.11 11.52
N LEU A 122 -7.80 15.48 11.96
CA LEU A 122 -8.38 16.77 11.62
C LEU A 122 -7.57 17.92 12.25
N GLN A 123 -7.12 17.78 13.50
CA GLN A 123 -6.25 18.76 14.15
C GLN A 123 -4.93 18.93 13.40
N TYR A 124 -4.26 17.82 13.07
CA TYR A 124 -3.05 17.82 12.26
C TYR A 124 -3.28 18.47 10.88
N ALA A 125 -4.41 18.16 10.25
CA ALA A 125 -4.77 18.78 8.98
C ALA A 125 -5.02 20.29 9.15
N ILE A 126 -5.61 20.76 10.25
CA ILE A 126 -5.78 22.20 10.49
C ILE A 126 -4.43 22.87 10.73
N ASP A 127 -3.61 22.28 11.58
CA ASP A 127 -2.32 22.79 12.02
C ASP A 127 -1.32 21.63 12.19
N PRO A 128 -0.33 21.51 11.27
CA PRO A 128 0.66 20.44 11.30
C PRO A 128 1.54 20.38 12.55
N GLU A 129 1.60 21.43 13.37
CA GLU A 129 2.32 21.40 14.66
C GLU A 129 1.69 20.39 15.63
N ASN A 130 0.41 20.03 15.45
CA ASN A 130 -0.28 18.96 16.17
C ASN A 130 0.12 17.58 15.66
N ASN A 131 1.40 17.23 15.80
CA ASN A 131 1.93 15.94 15.38
C ASN A 131 1.28 14.79 16.19
N CYS A 132 0.51 13.95 15.50
CA CYS A 132 -0.18 12.79 16.08
C CYS A 132 0.36 11.45 15.57
N ALA A 133 1.48 11.43 14.84
CA ALA A 133 1.88 10.25 14.08
C ALA A 133 2.20 9.02 14.95
N LEU A 134 2.87 9.22 16.10
CA LEU A 134 3.11 8.14 17.08
C LEU A 134 1.84 7.74 17.84
N GLN A 135 0.94 8.68 18.12
CA GLN A 135 -0.36 8.38 18.74
C GLN A 135 -1.16 7.43 17.84
N LEU A 136 -1.20 7.70 16.54
CA LEU A 136 -1.89 6.88 15.54
C LEU A 136 -1.27 5.48 15.43
N SER A 137 0.06 5.36 15.49
CA SER A 137 0.76 4.06 15.60
C SER A 137 0.23 3.24 16.78
N LYS A 138 0.15 3.88 17.96
CA LYS A 138 -0.28 3.26 19.21
C LYS A 138 -1.77 2.92 19.20
N ALA A 139 -2.61 3.67 18.50
CA ALA A 139 -4.06 3.44 18.46
C ALA A 139 -4.44 2.08 17.87
N VAL A 140 -3.79 1.64 16.78
CA VAL A 140 -4.05 0.29 16.22
C VAL A 140 -3.51 -0.80 17.14
N ILE A 141 -2.34 -0.56 17.74
CA ILE A 141 -1.70 -1.50 18.66
C ILE A 141 -2.53 -1.66 19.94
N SER A 142 -3.15 -0.58 20.44
CA SER A 142 -3.95 -0.60 21.66
C SER A 142 -5.18 -1.50 21.53
N VAL A 143 -5.76 -1.61 20.32
CA VAL A 143 -6.83 -2.57 20.03
C VAL A 143 -6.33 -4.01 20.15
N ILE A 144 -5.14 -4.30 19.63
CA ILE A 144 -4.53 -5.64 19.71
C ILE A 144 -4.16 -5.97 21.15
N ASP A 145 -3.58 -5.01 21.88
CA ASP A 145 -3.23 -5.15 23.30
C ASP A 145 -4.46 -5.45 24.15
N THR A 146 -5.58 -4.74 23.95
CA THR A 146 -6.84 -5.05 24.65
C THR A 146 -7.32 -6.48 24.38
N ARG A 147 -7.19 -6.99 23.15
CA ARG A 147 -7.51 -8.41 22.83
C ARG A 147 -6.59 -9.38 23.57
N LEU A 148 -5.29 -9.09 23.60
CA LEU A 148 -4.31 -9.93 24.30
C LEU A 148 -4.58 -9.97 25.81
N GLN A 149 -4.97 -8.84 26.40
CA GLN A 149 -5.29 -8.76 27.82
C GLN A 149 -6.49 -9.62 28.22
N ILE A 150 -7.47 -9.84 27.33
CA ILE A 150 -8.56 -10.82 27.56
C ILE A 150 -8.04 -12.25 27.66
N GLU A 151 -6.96 -12.56 26.95
CA GLU A 151 -6.28 -13.86 26.98
C GLU A 151 -5.22 -13.95 28.09
N ASP A 152 -5.22 -13.03 29.06
CA ASP A 152 -4.20 -12.90 30.11
C ASP A 152 -2.77 -12.75 29.56
N LYS A 153 -2.62 -12.20 28.35
CA LYS A 153 -1.33 -11.91 27.72
C LYS A 153 -1.03 -10.42 27.79
N ASP A 154 0.26 -10.12 27.89
CA ASP A 154 0.78 -8.76 27.96
C ASP A 154 1.83 -8.55 26.84
N ILE A 155 1.66 -7.51 26.02
CA ILE A 155 2.55 -7.14 24.92
C ILE A 155 4.00 -6.84 25.37
N TYR A 156 4.23 -6.56 26.65
CA TYR A 156 5.56 -6.36 27.22
C TYR A 156 6.25 -7.67 27.60
N THR A 157 5.53 -8.79 27.62
CA THR A 157 6.10 -10.12 27.85
C THR A 157 6.52 -10.78 26.54
N PRO A 158 7.49 -11.71 26.54
CA PRO A 158 7.88 -12.44 25.33
C PRO A 158 6.72 -13.20 24.67
N GLU A 159 5.79 -13.73 25.46
CA GLU A 159 4.62 -14.46 24.97
C GLU A 159 3.63 -13.55 24.25
N GLY A 160 3.18 -12.47 24.91
CA GLY A 160 2.26 -11.52 24.29
C GLY A 160 2.90 -10.77 23.11
N PHE A 161 4.20 -10.46 23.19
CA PHE A 161 4.93 -9.85 22.07
C PHE A 161 5.02 -10.78 20.86
N ALA A 162 5.09 -12.10 21.05
CA ALA A 162 5.15 -13.07 19.98
C ALA A 162 3.81 -13.30 19.27
N ASP A 163 2.73 -12.64 19.70
CA ASP A 163 1.42 -12.73 19.06
C ASP A 163 1.48 -12.43 17.56
N ALA A 164 0.79 -13.25 16.76
CA ALA A 164 0.86 -13.18 15.31
C ALA A 164 0.19 -11.91 14.74
N ALA A 165 -0.92 -11.46 15.34
CA ALA A 165 -1.61 -10.26 14.91
C ALA A 165 -0.77 -9.02 15.24
N LEU A 166 -0.20 -8.97 16.45
CA LEU A 166 0.74 -7.92 16.85
C LEU A 166 1.95 -7.88 15.91
N GLN A 167 2.66 -8.99 15.72
CA GLN A 167 3.85 -9.04 14.86
C GLN A 167 3.56 -8.60 13.42
N ASN A 168 2.40 -8.98 12.88
CA ASN A 168 1.96 -8.51 11.57
C ASN A 168 1.72 -7.00 11.55
N GLU A 169 1.06 -6.44 12.57
CA GLU A 169 0.82 -5.00 12.68
C GLU A 169 2.14 -4.22 12.78
N LEU A 170 3.02 -4.60 13.71
CA LEU A 170 4.32 -3.94 13.89
C LEU A 170 5.14 -3.94 12.60
N LYS A 171 5.14 -5.07 11.87
CA LYS A 171 5.81 -5.19 10.59
C LYS A 171 5.18 -4.33 9.49
N ALA A 172 3.84 -4.28 9.44
CA ALA A 172 3.12 -3.44 8.49
C ALA A 172 3.43 -1.95 8.68
N GLN A 173 3.47 -1.49 9.93
CA GLN A 173 3.85 -0.11 10.24
C GLN A 173 5.26 0.20 9.74
N LEU A 174 6.25 -0.65 10.02
CA LEU A 174 7.64 -0.44 9.57
C LEU A 174 7.76 -0.42 8.03
N TYR A 175 7.07 -1.31 7.32
CA TYR A 175 7.05 -1.28 5.84
C TYR A 175 6.37 -0.02 5.30
N MET A 176 5.28 0.41 5.92
CA MET A 176 4.58 1.63 5.54
C MET A 176 5.49 2.85 5.71
N VAL A 177 6.22 2.95 6.84
CA VAL A 177 7.20 4.03 7.05
C VAL A 177 8.30 4.01 6.00
N TRP A 178 8.92 2.84 5.75
CA TRP A 178 9.93 2.71 4.68
C TRP A 178 9.41 3.18 3.32
N MET A 179 8.19 2.76 2.97
CA MET A 179 7.57 3.13 1.70
C MET A 179 7.29 4.63 1.64
N LEU A 180 6.80 5.25 2.73
CA LEU A 180 6.61 6.71 2.79
C LEU A 180 7.92 7.50 2.76
N GLN A 181 9.01 7.01 3.35
CA GLN A 181 10.33 7.62 3.23
C GLN A 181 10.84 7.56 1.78
N LYS A 182 10.64 6.43 1.10
CA LYS A 182 11.13 6.19 -0.27
C LYS A 182 10.31 6.95 -1.32
N TYR A 183 8.98 6.88 -1.25
CA TYR A 183 8.05 7.40 -2.27
C TYR A 183 7.36 8.72 -1.87
N LYS A 184 7.64 9.21 -0.65
CA LYS A 184 7.19 10.50 -0.08
C LYS A 184 5.69 10.61 0.20
N HIS A 185 4.85 9.72 -0.34
CA HIS A 185 3.41 9.67 -0.15
C HIS A 185 2.84 8.34 -0.67
N ILE A 186 1.60 8.02 -0.29
CA ILE A 186 0.74 7.06 -0.98
C ILE A 186 -0.59 7.70 -1.35
N LYS A 187 -1.38 6.99 -2.14
CA LYS A 187 -2.72 7.39 -2.52
C LYS A 187 -3.76 6.49 -1.87
N SER A 188 -5.02 6.89 -1.94
CA SER A 188 -6.14 6.11 -1.44
C SER A 188 -6.26 4.72 -2.10
N PHE A 189 -5.70 4.55 -3.30
CA PHE A 189 -5.60 3.24 -3.94
C PHE A 189 -4.76 2.25 -3.11
N ASP A 190 -3.72 2.72 -2.41
CA ASP A 190 -2.79 1.89 -1.63
C ASP A 190 -3.18 1.81 -0.15
N LYS A 191 -4.40 2.19 0.21
CA LYS A 191 -4.85 2.32 1.62
C LYS A 191 -4.84 1.02 2.43
N HIS A 192 -4.71 -0.14 1.78
CA HIS A 192 -4.60 -1.46 2.42
C HIS A 192 -3.21 -2.09 2.27
N LEU A 193 -2.21 -1.33 1.80
CA LEU A 193 -0.86 -1.83 1.58
C LEU A 193 -0.25 -2.35 2.90
N PHE A 194 0.46 -3.48 2.81
CA PHE A 194 1.12 -4.21 3.92
C PHE A 194 0.22 -4.78 5.03
N ARG A 195 -1.09 -4.52 5.01
CA ARG A 195 -2.03 -5.15 5.94
C ARG A 195 -2.19 -6.65 5.62
N ASN A 196 -2.67 -7.42 6.59
CA ASN A 196 -2.95 -8.86 6.46
C ASN A 196 -1.76 -9.71 5.96
N GLY A 197 -0.53 -9.35 6.36
CA GLY A 197 0.67 -10.11 6.02
C GLY A 197 1.11 -9.97 4.56
N ASN A 198 0.56 -9.02 3.81
CA ASN A 198 0.94 -8.74 2.42
C ASN A 198 2.27 -7.97 2.35
N PHE A 199 3.36 -8.64 2.73
CA PHE A 199 4.71 -8.10 2.69
C PHE A 199 5.46 -8.54 1.44
N PRO A 200 6.44 -7.73 0.95
CA PRO A 200 7.33 -8.15 -0.12
C PRO A 200 8.04 -9.47 0.22
N LYS A 201 7.95 -10.45 -0.68
CA LYS A 201 8.55 -11.79 -0.55
C LYS A 201 9.80 -11.95 -1.42
N LEU A 202 9.83 -11.23 -2.54
CA LEU A 202 10.98 -11.18 -3.42
C LEU A 202 11.94 -10.08 -2.99
N ASN A 203 13.17 -10.23 -3.44
CA ASN A 203 14.20 -9.21 -3.37
C ASN A 203 14.84 -9.10 -4.76
N ARG A 204 15.77 -8.16 -4.92
CA ARG A 204 16.45 -7.92 -6.20
C ARG A 204 17.02 -9.20 -6.81
N GLU A 205 17.74 -10.01 -6.03
CA GLU A 205 18.40 -11.21 -6.53
C GLU A 205 17.37 -12.23 -7.04
N LYS A 206 16.27 -12.45 -6.30
CA LYS A 206 15.20 -13.37 -6.70
C LYS A 206 14.48 -12.87 -7.96
N VAL A 207 14.20 -11.57 -8.07
CA VAL A 207 13.54 -11.01 -9.27
C VAL A 207 14.41 -11.20 -10.51
N ILE A 208 15.71 -10.91 -10.39
CA ILE A 208 16.66 -11.13 -11.50
C ILE A 208 16.69 -12.61 -11.88
N ALA A 209 16.80 -13.53 -10.92
CA ALA A 209 16.79 -14.96 -11.18
C ALA A 209 15.49 -15.44 -11.87
N ILE A 210 14.32 -14.91 -11.47
CA ILE A 210 13.03 -15.20 -12.12
C ILE A 210 13.05 -14.74 -13.58
N VAL A 211 13.56 -13.54 -13.86
CA VAL A 211 13.64 -13.01 -15.23
C VAL A 211 14.66 -13.76 -16.07
N GLU A 212 15.80 -14.14 -15.51
CA GLU A 212 16.80 -14.96 -16.20
C GLU A 212 16.25 -16.34 -16.55
N ALA A 213 15.56 -17.00 -15.62
CA ALA A 213 14.87 -18.27 -15.89
C ALA A 213 13.78 -18.12 -16.97
N TYR A 214 13.04 -17.00 -16.96
CA TYR A 214 12.07 -16.69 -18.01
C TYR A 214 12.75 -16.56 -19.39
N ARG A 215 13.86 -15.82 -19.47
CA ARG A 215 14.63 -15.60 -20.71
C ARG A 215 15.19 -16.89 -21.31
N GLN A 216 15.46 -17.92 -20.49
CA GLN A 216 15.89 -19.23 -21.00
C GLN A 216 14.87 -19.84 -21.97
N ASN A 217 13.58 -19.56 -21.79
CA ASN A 217 12.51 -20.04 -22.67
C ASN A 217 12.34 -19.19 -23.95
N TYR A 218 12.95 -18.01 -24.02
CA TYR A 218 12.80 -17.06 -25.12
C TYR A 218 14.17 -16.55 -25.61
N PRO A 219 14.85 -17.27 -26.51
CA PRO A 219 16.20 -16.94 -26.97
C PRO A 219 16.37 -15.52 -27.54
N SER A 220 15.30 -14.94 -28.08
CA SER A 220 15.29 -13.57 -28.59
C SER A 220 15.51 -12.49 -27.52
N LEU A 221 15.29 -12.81 -26.24
CA LEU A 221 15.39 -11.87 -25.11
C LEU A 221 16.67 -12.04 -24.28
N GLN A 222 17.50 -13.04 -24.59
CA GLN A 222 18.64 -13.43 -23.74
C GLN A 222 19.83 -12.46 -23.79
N LYS A 223 19.92 -11.61 -24.82
CA LYS A 223 21.08 -10.76 -25.08
C LYS A 223 20.96 -9.36 -24.48
N ASP A 224 19.79 -9.03 -23.96
CA ASP A 224 19.45 -7.67 -23.58
C ASP A 224 19.91 -7.38 -22.15
N ALA A 225 20.48 -6.20 -21.92
CA ALA A 225 21.04 -5.82 -20.63
C ALA A 225 19.92 -5.52 -19.63
N LEU A 226 20.00 -6.07 -18.42
CA LEU A 226 19.10 -5.74 -17.31
C LEU A 226 19.67 -4.55 -16.55
N THR A 227 18.98 -3.41 -16.57
CA THR A 227 19.58 -2.13 -16.15
C THR A 227 18.96 -1.54 -14.90
N HIS A 228 17.62 -1.56 -14.80
CA HIS A 228 16.90 -0.94 -13.70
C HIS A 228 15.85 -1.88 -13.12
N LEU A 229 15.68 -1.85 -11.80
CA LEU A 229 14.65 -2.60 -11.09
C LEU A 229 13.87 -1.61 -10.23
N GLN A 230 12.56 -1.69 -10.31
CA GLN A 230 11.62 -0.88 -9.54
C GLN A 230 10.63 -1.77 -8.79
N PHE A 231 10.34 -1.42 -7.55
CA PHE A 231 9.22 -2.00 -6.80
C PHE A 231 8.01 -1.07 -6.89
N THR A 232 6.83 -1.63 -7.12
CA THR A 232 5.57 -0.89 -7.10
C THR A 232 4.48 -1.65 -6.32
N PRO A 233 3.80 -0.99 -5.37
CA PRO A 233 2.70 -1.60 -4.61
C PRO A 233 1.40 -1.68 -5.43
N SER A 234 1.27 -0.83 -6.45
CA SER A 234 0.12 -0.73 -7.33
C SER A 234 0.56 -0.95 -8.77
N TRP A 235 -0.13 -1.88 -9.43
CA TRP A 235 0.02 -2.15 -10.85
C TRP A 235 -1.27 -2.78 -11.38
N ASP A 236 -1.30 -3.12 -12.67
CA ASP A 236 -2.46 -3.75 -13.31
C ASP A 236 -2.59 -5.26 -13.07
N ILE A 237 -1.84 -5.78 -12.09
CA ILE A 237 -1.94 -7.16 -11.58
C ILE A 237 -2.15 -7.15 -10.07
N GLU A 238 -2.71 -8.23 -9.54
CA GLU A 238 -2.99 -8.37 -8.12
C GLU A 238 -1.68 -8.50 -7.30
N GLY A 239 -1.58 -7.68 -6.25
CA GLY A 239 -0.51 -7.76 -5.26
C GLY A 239 0.68 -6.86 -5.59
N LEU A 240 1.80 -7.10 -4.88
CA LEU A 240 3.03 -6.33 -5.04
C LEU A 240 3.76 -6.74 -6.32
N VAL A 241 4.38 -5.77 -6.97
CA VAL A 241 4.97 -5.96 -8.30
C VAL A 241 6.39 -5.42 -8.37
N TRP A 242 7.21 -6.14 -9.12
CA TRP A 242 8.56 -5.74 -9.48
C TRP A 242 8.64 -5.52 -10.98
N ILE A 243 9.17 -4.38 -11.39
CA ILE A 243 9.34 -3.99 -12.78
C ILE A 243 10.85 -3.97 -13.06
N LEU A 244 11.31 -4.88 -13.91
CA LEU A 244 12.71 -4.95 -14.31
C LEU A 244 12.87 -4.45 -15.76
N THR A 245 13.59 -3.35 -15.93
CA THR A 245 13.94 -2.76 -17.23
C THR A 245 15.02 -3.57 -17.92
N SER A 246 14.82 -3.76 -19.21
CA SER A 246 15.78 -4.34 -20.12
C SER A 246 16.02 -3.41 -21.29
N GLU A 247 17.29 -3.18 -21.60
CA GLU A 247 17.74 -2.34 -22.70
C GLU A 247 18.34 -3.19 -23.82
N TYR A 248 18.03 -2.81 -25.05
CA TYR A 248 18.58 -3.43 -26.25
C TYR A 248 18.80 -2.37 -27.34
N GLU A 249 19.74 -2.64 -28.25
CA GLU A 249 20.01 -1.75 -29.37
C GLU A 249 19.23 -2.22 -30.61
N LEU A 250 18.50 -1.29 -31.24
CA LEU A 250 17.79 -1.52 -32.49
C LEU A 250 18.08 -0.37 -33.45
N PHE A 251 18.77 -0.67 -34.55
CA PHE A 251 19.17 0.32 -35.56
C PHE A 251 20.00 1.50 -35.01
N GLY A 252 20.85 1.26 -34.02
CA GLY A 252 21.65 2.31 -33.37
C GLY A 252 20.89 3.13 -32.34
N GLU A 253 19.62 2.81 -32.08
CA GLU A 253 18.82 3.42 -31.02
C GLU A 253 18.71 2.46 -29.83
N LEU A 254 18.91 3.01 -28.62
CA LEU A 254 18.64 2.29 -27.38
C LEU A 254 17.12 2.21 -27.19
N ARG A 255 16.61 1.00 -27.00
CA ARG A 255 15.20 0.71 -26.76
C ARG A 255 15.02 -0.02 -25.44
N GLU A 256 13.89 0.21 -24.80
CA GLU A 256 13.56 -0.37 -23.51
C GLU A 256 12.31 -1.25 -23.59
N TYR A 257 12.30 -2.29 -22.77
CA TYR A 257 11.09 -3.01 -22.42
C TYR A 257 11.20 -3.47 -20.96
N TRP A 258 10.06 -3.76 -20.35
CA TRP A 258 9.97 -4.06 -18.93
C TRP A 258 9.35 -5.43 -18.68
N TYR A 259 9.96 -6.17 -17.76
CA TYR A 259 9.39 -7.38 -17.18
C TYR A 259 8.54 -7.01 -15.98
N VAL A 260 7.28 -7.42 -15.97
CA VAL A 260 6.39 -7.30 -14.81
C VAL A 260 6.42 -8.62 -14.05
N VAL A 261 7.00 -8.62 -12.86
CA VAL A 261 7.15 -9.80 -12.00
C VAL A 261 6.21 -9.66 -10.81
N SER A 262 5.34 -10.64 -10.62
CA SER A 262 4.44 -10.70 -9.46
C SER A 262 5.19 -11.21 -8.25
N ASP A 263 5.15 -10.45 -7.15
CA ASP A 263 5.68 -10.89 -5.86
C ASP A 263 4.88 -12.06 -5.28
N LYS A 264 3.57 -12.12 -5.58
CA LYS A 264 2.64 -13.17 -5.12
C LYS A 264 2.94 -14.52 -5.78
N THR A 265 3.11 -14.55 -7.10
CA THR A 265 3.31 -15.81 -7.85
C THR A 265 4.78 -16.15 -8.09
N ALA A 266 5.70 -15.21 -7.84
CA ALA A 266 7.12 -15.35 -8.13
C ALA A 266 7.40 -15.69 -9.61
N GLN A 267 6.62 -15.10 -10.53
CA GLN A 267 6.72 -15.31 -11.97
C GLN A 267 6.64 -13.99 -12.73
N VAL A 268 7.21 -13.97 -13.94
CA VAL A 268 6.97 -12.90 -14.91
C VAL A 268 5.50 -13.01 -15.35
N ALA A 269 4.68 -12.03 -14.98
CA ALA A 269 3.29 -11.95 -15.37
C ALA A 269 3.16 -11.60 -16.86
N TYR A 270 3.93 -10.62 -17.33
CA TYR A 270 4.03 -10.25 -18.73
C TYR A 270 5.23 -9.31 -18.97
N LEU A 271 5.45 -8.95 -20.24
CA LEU A 271 6.40 -7.90 -20.64
C LEU A 271 5.68 -6.79 -21.39
N PHE A 272 6.16 -5.55 -21.33
CA PHE A 272 5.65 -4.47 -22.17
C PHE A 272 6.77 -3.56 -22.68
N ASN A 273 6.55 -2.91 -23.84
CA ASN A 273 7.47 -1.92 -24.41
C ASN A 273 7.01 -0.48 -24.11
N GLU A 274 7.78 0.49 -24.60
CA GLU A 274 7.49 1.93 -24.50
C GLU A 274 6.15 2.37 -25.09
N TYR A 275 5.57 1.55 -25.97
CA TYR A 275 4.25 1.78 -26.58
C TYR A 275 3.10 1.14 -25.79
N GLY A 276 3.41 0.38 -24.72
CA GLY A 276 2.43 -0.34 -23.90
C GLY A 276 2.01 -1.70 -24.47
N ASP A 277 2.65 -2.18 -25.54
CA ASP A 277 2.33 -3.48 -26.14
C ASP A 277 2.77 -4.61 -25.20
N LYS A 278 1.82 -5.44 -24.78
CA LYS A 278 2.09 -6.57 -23.87
C LYS A 278 2.49 -7.84 -24.61
N ASN A 279 3.37 -8.62 -23.98
CA ASN A 279 3.81 -9.94 -24.42
C ASN A 279 4.44 -9.97 -25.82
N LEU A 280 5.46 -9.14 -26.01
CA LEU A 280 6.21 -8.94 -27.26
C LEU A 280 6.74 -10.24 -27.92
N HIS A 281 6.88 -11.33 -27.16
CA HIS A 281 7.36 -12.64 -27.60
C HIS A 281 6.22 -13.58 -28.07
N ILE A 282 4.96 -13.26 -27.79
CA ILE A 282 3.79 -13.96 -28.31
C ILE A 282 3.51 -13.39 -29.70
N ILE A 283 4.07 -14.06 -30.72
CA ILE A 283 3.79 -13.76 -32.12
C ILE A 283 2.26 -13.81 -32.31
N PRO A 284 1.57 -12.73 -32.71
CA PRO A 284 0.15 -12.83 -33.08
C PRO A 284 0.02 -13.89 -34.19
N PRO A 285 -1.02 -14.75 -34.16
CA PRO A 285 -1.16 -15.80 -35.17
C PRO A 285 -1.08 -15.15 -36.55
N LYS A 286 -0.06 -15.54 -37.35
CA LYS A 286 0.16 -14.97 -38.68
C LYS A 286 -1.16 -14.97 -39.43
N PRO A 287 -1.63 -13.82 -39.97
CA PRO A 287 -2.82 -13.83 -40.80
C PRO A 287 -2.60 -14.83 -41.92
N LYS A 288 -3.50 -15.80 -42.05
CA LYS A 288 -3.49 -16.77 -43.16
C LYS A 288 -3.31 -15.95 -44.43
N LYS A 289 -2.18 -16.12 -45.14
CA LYS A 289 -1.94 -15.52 -46.45
C LYS A 289 -3.18 -15.82 -47.30
N LYS A 290 -4.01 -14.82 -47.58
CA LYS A 290 -5.03 -14.95 -48.63
C LYS A 290 -4.26 -15.32 -49.90
N LYS A 291 -4.48 -16.52 -50.42
CA LYS A 291 -4.00 -16.89 -51.75
C LYS A 291 -4.45 -15.79 -52.71
N ARG A 292 -3.51 -15.08 -53.32
CA ARG A 292 -3.79 -14.25 -54.50
C ARG A 292 -4.29 -15.20 -55.58
N ILE A 293 -5.59 -15.16 -55.87
CA ILE A 293 -6.13 -15.76 -57.09
C ILE A 293 -5.65 -14.86 -58.22
N HIS A 294 -4.69 -15.35 -59.01
CA HIS A 294 -4.26 -14.69 -60.24
C HIS A 294 -5.29 -14.94 -61.33
N GLY A 295 -5.81 -13.86 -61.90
CA GLY A 295 -6.17 -13.76 -63.31
C GLY A 295 -7.39 -14.57 -63.77
N VAL A 296 -8.55 -13.93 -63.78
CA VAL A 296 -9.49 -14.10 -64.89
C VAL A 296 -9.56 -12.76 -65.62
N ARG A 297 -9.07 -12.76 -66.86
CA ARG A 297 -9.21 -11.66 -67.81
C ARG A 297 -10.68 -11.56 -68.19
N THR A 298 -11.33 -10.44 -67.91
CA THR A 298 -12.47 -9.97 -68.71
C THR A 298 -11.89 -9.10 -69.83
N ILE A 299 -12.06 -9.56 -71.06
CA ILE A 299 -11.84 -8.77 -72.27
C ILE A 299 -13.21 -8.18 -72.61
N ASP A 300 -13.31 -6.87 -72.58
CA ASP A 300 -14.46 -6.13 -73.11
C ASP A 300 -14.42 -6.20 -74.65
N TYR A 301 -15.47 -6.79 -75.24
CA TYR A 301 -16.12 -6.39 -76.50
C TYR A 301 -17.56 -6.88 -76.50
#